data_AF-A0A843EW98-F1
#
_entry.id   AF-A0A843EW98-F1
#
_cell.length_a   1.000
_cell.length_b   1.000
_cell.length_c   1.000
_cell.angle_alpha   90.00
_cell.angle_beta   90.00
_cell.angle_gamma   90.00
#
_symmetry.space_group_name_H-M   'P 1'
#
loop_
_entity.id
_entity.type
_entity.pdbx_description
1 polymer ?
#
loop_
_entity_poly.entity_id
_entity_poly.type
_entity_poly.pdbx_seq_one_letter_code
_entity_poly.pdbx_strand_id
1 'polypeptide(L)'
;MIDNAEDLAQKAQDNKAGLKKQYVNIPIGDEEYGFRISGIGAKSVKLEKFIKYDEIFEAIEAGNDNGLESMIKQIIEDYEEEDEE
;
A
#
# COMPACT_ATOMS: atom_id res chain seq x y z
N MET A 1 11.28 19.84 -16.99
CA MET A 1 11.50 18.58 -16.26
C MET A 1 10.26 18.46 -15.38
N ILE A 2 10.29 17.84 -14.22
CA ILE A 2 9.29 18.17 -13.19
C ILE A 2 10.03 19.06 -12.21
N ASP A 3 9.61 20.31 -12.13
CA ASP A 3 10.41 21.38 -11.52
C ASP A 3 9.92 21.71 -10.09
N ASN A 4 8.72 21.26 -9.71
CA ASN A 4 8.17 21.36 -8.36
C ASN A 4 7.04 20.34 -8.10
N ALA A 5 6.51 20.32 -6.87
CA ALA A 5 5.41 19.43 -6.49
C ALA A 5 4.10 19.73 -7.22
N GLU A 6 3.86 20.98 -7.63
CA GLU A 6 2.66 21.38 -8.38
C GLU A 6 2.67 20.82 -9.81
N ASP A 7 3.82 20.88 -10.50
CA ASP A 7 3.99 20.29 -11.83
C ASP A 7 3.83 18.76 -11.79
N LEU A 8 4.35 18.12 -10.73
CA LEU A 8 4.15 16.68 -10.50
C LEU A 8 2.67 16.34 -10.32
N ALA A 9 1.97 17.10 -9.48
CA ALA A 9 0.55 16.90 -9.21
C ALA A 9 -0.28 17.09 -10.48
N GLN A 10 0.00 18.15 -11.25
CA GLN A 10 -0.67 18.42 -12.52
C GLN A 10 -0.49 17.26 -13.50
N LYS A 11 0.75 16.83 -13.72
CA LYS A 11 1.05 15.70 -14.61
C LYS A 11 0.38 14.41 -14.15
N ALA A 12 0.34 14.15 -12.85
CA ALA A 12 -0.33 12.99 -12.30
C ALA A 12 -1.85 13.04 -12.52
N GLN A 13 -2.46 14.23 -12.42
CA GLN A 13 -3.89 14.42 -12.68
C GLN A 13 -4.23 14.27 -14.17
N ASP A 14 -3.46 14.89 -15.07
CA ASP A 14 -3.63 14.76 -16.52
C ASP A 14 -3.54 13.29 -16.99
N ASN A 15 -2.68 12.49 -16.35
CA ASN A 15 -2.44 11.10 -16.73
C ASN A 15 -3.15 10.09 -15.82
N LYS A 16 -4.15 10.54 -15.05
CA LYS A 16 -4.76 9.75 -13.96
C LYS A 16 -5.30 8.39 -14.40
N ALA A 17 -5.92 8.32 -15.57
CA ALA A 17 -6.49 7.06 -16.09
C ALA A 17 -5.42 6.02 -16.44
N GLY A 18 -4.25 6.46 -16.93
CA GLY A 18 -3.12 5.59 -17.25
C GLY A 18 -2.37 5.15 -16.00
N LEU A 19 -2.10 6.08 -15.09
CA LEU A 19 -1.36 5.82 -13.86
C LEU A 19 -2.12 4.86 -12.93
N LYS A 20 -3.45 4.90 -12.88
CA LYS A 20 -4.28 3.94 -12.11
C LYS A 20 -4.18 2.47 -12.58
N LYS A 21 -3.52 2.21 -13.71
CA LYS A 21 -3.25 0.86 -14.23
C LYS A 21 -1.84 0.38 -13.90
N GLN A 22 -0.99 1.27 -13.37
CA GLN A 22 0.38 0.94 -13.02
C GLN A 22 0.46 0.34 -11.62
N TYR A 23 1.47 -0.50 -11.46
CA TYR A 23 1.88 -1.06 -10.19
C TYR A 23 3.22 -0.47 -9.80
N VAL A 24 3.41 -0.30 -8.50
CA VAL A 24 4.66 0.12 -7.88
C VAL A 24 5.10 -1.01 -6.98
N ASN A 25 6.30 -1.54 -7.22
CA ASN A 25 6.88 -2.56 -6.38
C ASN A 25 7.64 -1.88 -5.24
N ILE A 26 7.33 -2.26 -4.01
CA ILE A 26 7.93 -1.71 -2.79
C ILE A 26 8.53 -2.88 -2.00
N PRO A 27 9.84 -2.84 -1.69
CA PRO A 27 10.44 -3.83 -0.80
C PRO A 27 10.00 -3.59 0.64
N ILE A 28 9.51 -4.63 1.32
CA ILE A 28 9.11 -4.61 2.73
C ILE A 28 9.70 -5.86 3.39
N GLY A 29 10.55 -5.66 4.40
CA GLY A 29 11.35 -6.76 4.94
C GLY A 29 12.26 -7.36 3.87
N ASP A 30 12.14 -8.67 3.65
CA ASP A 30 12.88 -9.44 2.65
C ASP A 30 12.10 -9.72 1.36
N GLU A 31 10.85 -9.24 1.26
CA GLU A 31 9.97 -9.48 0.10
C GLU A 31 9.64 -8.20 -0.68
N GLU A 32 9.29 -8.36 -1.97
CA GLU A 32 8.87 -7.27 -2.85
C GLU A 32 7.36 -7.31 -3.09
N TYR A 33 6.67 -6.23 -2.75
CA TYR A 33 5.22 -6.14 -2.82
C TYR A 33 4.75 -5.18 -3.91
N GLY A 34 3.93 -5.68 -4.83
CA GLY A 34 3.26 -4.85 -5.83
C GLY A 34 2.03 -4.13 -5.27
N PHE A 35 2.06 -2.80 -5.29
CA PHE A 35 0.93 -1.93 -4.95
C PHE A 35 0.36 -1.28 -6.21
N ARG A 36 -0.96 -1.25 -6.32
CA ARG A 36 -1.64 -0.54 -7.39
C ARG A 36 -1.84 0.92 -7.01
N ILE A 37 -1.66 1.83 -7.96
CA ILE A 37 -2.13 3.22 -7.80
C ILE A 37 -3.66 3.22 -7.87
N SER A 38 -4.34 3.30 -6.72
CA SER A 38 -5.80 3.29 -6.63
C SER A 38 -6.41 4.69 -6.75
N GLY A 39 -5.69 5.72 -6.32
CA GLY A 39 -6.14 7.10 -6.29
C GLY A 39 -5.06 8.11 -6.60
N ILE A 40 -5.43 9.19 -7.28
CA ILE A 40 -4.57 10.36 -7.48
C ILE A 40 -5.41 11.58 -7.09
N GLY A 41 -4.98 12.23 -6.01
CA GLY A 41 -5.55 13.44 -5.46
C GLY A 41 -4.73 14.67 -5.87
N ALA A 42 -5.13 15.85 -5.39
CA ALA A 42 -4.44 17.10 -5.68
C ALA A 42 -3.08 17.24 -4.98
N LYS A 43 -2.88 16.54 -3.87
CA LYS A 43 -1.66 16.64 -3.05
C LYS A 43 -1.04 15.28 -2.70
N SER A 44 -1.64 14.18 -3.16
CA SER A 44 -1.24 12.83 -2.75
C SER A 44 -1.64 11.78 -3.77
N VAL A 45 -0.97 10.62 -3.69
CA VAL A 45 -1.27 9.41 -4.46
C VAL A 45 -1.65 8.32 -3.46
N LYS A 46 -2.75 7.61 -3.72
CA LYS A 46 -3.19 6.45 -2.93
C LYS A 46 -2.69 5.18 -3.58
N LEU A 47 -2.00 4.36 -2.80
CA LEU A 47 -1.57 3.02 -3.16
C LEU A 47 -2.47 1.99 -2.45
N GLU A 48 -2.74 0.87 -3.09
CA GLU A 48 -3.60 -0.19 -2.55
C GLU A 48 -3.10 -1.57 -3.00
N LYS A 49 -3.13 -2.53 -2.08
CA LYS A 49 -2.89 -3.94 -2.33
C LYS A 49 -3.95 -4.72 -1.56
N PHE A 50 -4.51 -5.74 -2.21
CA PHE A 50 -5.38 -6.71 -1.54
C PHE A 50 -4.51 -7.87 -1.08
N ILE A 51 -4.66 -8.25 0.18
CA ILE A 51 -3.98 -9.39 0.80
C ILE A 51 -5.07 -10.21 1.45
N LYS A 52 -5.17 -11.49 1.09
CA LYS A 52 -6.17 -12.37 1.69
C LYS A 52 -5.73 -12.80 3.08
N TYR A 53 -6.69 -13.09 3.94
CA TYR A 53 -6.39 -13.61 5.27
C TYR A 53 -5.63 -14.93 5.20
N ASP A 54 -5.95 -15.82 4.26
CA ASP A 54 -5.20 -17.06 4.05
C ASP A 54 -3.72 -16.79 3.75
N GLU A 55 -3.43 -15.83 2.86
CA GLU A 55 -2.04 -15.44 2.51
C GLU A 55 -1.28 -14.90 3.73
N ILE A 56 -1.98 -14.21 4.65
CA ILE A 56 -1.38 -13.74 5.89
C ILE A 56 -0.93 -14.92 6.76
N PHE A 57 -1.78 -15.93 6.92
CA PHE A 57 -1.43 -17.11 7.70
C PHE A 57 -0.32 -17.93 7.01
N GLU A 58 -0.42 -18.15 5.70
CA GLU A 58 0.58 -18.89 4.93
C GLU A 58 1.97 -18.25 5.02
N ALA A 59 2.06 -16.92 4.94
CA ALA A 59 3.33 -16.19 5.06
C ALA A 59 3.97 -16.36 6.45
N ILE A 60 3.17 -16.31 7.51
CA ILE A 60 3.63 -16.54 8.89
C ILE A 60 4.08 -17.99 9.08
N GLU A 61 3.31 -18.97 8.59
CA GLU A 61 3.68 -20.39 8.68
C GLU A 61 4.96 -20.71 7.89
N ALA A 62 5.21 -19.98 6.79
CA ALA A 62 6.45 -20.06 6.02
C ALA A 62 7.65 -19.40 6.71
N GLY A 63 7.46 -18.75 7.86
CA GLY A 63 8.51 -18.06 8.62
C GLY A 63 8.86 -16.69 8.06
N ASN A 64 7.96 -16.04 7.31
CA ASN A 64 8.10 -14.64 6.95
C ASN A 64 7.54 -13.75 8.06
N ASP A 65 8.32 -13.52 9.11
CA ASP A 65 7.92 -12.71 10.26
C ASP A 65 8.11 -11.20 10.08
N ASN A 66 8.81 -10.77 9.01
CA ASN A 66 9.11 -9.34 8.74
C ASN A 66 8.35 -8.79 7.52
N GLY A 67 7.43 -9.56 6.97
CA GLY A 67 6.64 -9.21 5.80
C GLY A 67 5.47 -8.28 6.10
N LEU A 68 4.83 -7.82 5.02
CA LEU A 68 3.62 -7.01 5.10
C LEU A 68 2.48 -7.76 5.81
N GLU A 69 2.39 -9.07 5.60
CA GLU A 69 1.43 -9.97 6.22
C GLU A 69 1.53 -9.97 7.74
N SER A 70 2.75 -10.07 8.29
CA SER A 70 3.03 -10.09 9.72
C SER A 70 2.67 -8.77 10.38
N MET A 71 2.99 -7.65 9.72
CA MET A 71 2.60 -6.32 10.19
C MET A 71 1.07 -6.17 10.22
N ILE A 72 0.36 -6.64 9.19
CA ILE A 72 -1.10 -6.58 9.14
C ILE A 72 -1.71 -7.43 10.25
N LYS A 73 -1.20 -8.64 10.47
CA LYS A 73 -1.66 -9.52 11.54
C LYS A 73 -1.54 -8.84 12.91
N GLN A 74 -0.38 -8.26 13.21
CA GLN A 74 -0.15 -7.50 14.44
C GLN A 74 -1.12 -6.34 14.59
N ILE A 75 -1.28 -5.49 13.57
CA ILE A 75 -2.22 -4.36 13.63
C ILE A 75 -3.65 -4.81 13.95
N ILE A 76 -4.09 -5.95 13.40
CA ILE A 76 -5.42 -6.51 13.67
C ILE A 76 -5.50 -7.09 15.09
N GLU A 77 -4.45 -7.78 15.56
CA GLU A 77 -4.41 -8.38 16.90
C GLU A 77 -4.30 -7.35 18.02
N ASP A 78 -3.53 -6.28 17.80
CA ASP A 78 -3.36 -5.14 18.72
C ASP A 78 -4.51 -4.13 18.63
N TYR A 79 -5.46 -4.30 17.71
CA TYR A 79 -6.61 -3.41 17.61
C TYR A 79 -7.60 -3.68 18.75
N GLU A 80 -7.62 -2.78 19.73
CA GLU A 80 -8.68 -2.69 20.73
C GLU A 80 -9.66 -1.59 20.28
N GLU A 81 -10.94 -1.92 20.16
CA GLU A 81 -11.99 -0.92 19.91
C GLU A 81 -12.08 -0.02 21.14
N GLU A 82 -11.77 1.27 21.00
CA GLU A 82 -12.00 2.22 22.09
C GLU A 82 -13.52 2.24 22.35
N ASP A 83 -13.96 1.66 23.47
CA ASP A 83 -15.34 1.82 23.95
C ASP A 83 -15.65 3.33 23.96
N GLU A 84 -16.58 3.76 23.10
CA GLU A 84 -17.11 5.13 23.10
C GLU A 84 -17.81 5.38 24.45
N GLU A 85 -17.07 5.91 25.44
CA GLU A 85 -17.65 6.53 26.66
C GLU A 85 -18.44 7.81 26.34
#